data_AF-A0A2E5LV34-F1
#
_entry.id   AF-A0A2E5LV34-F1
#
_cell.length_a   1.000
_cell.length_b   1.000
_cell.length_c   1.000
_cell.angle_alpha   90.00
_cell.angle_beta   90.00
_cell.angle_gamma   90.00
#
_symmetry.space_group_name_H-M   'P 1'
#
loop_
_entity.id
_entity.type
_entity.pdbx_description
1 polymer ?
#
loop_
_entity_poly.entity_id
_entity_poly.type
_entity_poly.pdbx_seq_one_letter_code
_entity_poly.pdbx_strand_id
1 'polypeptide(L)'
;MNKIILIFFFVSSLIFSQAPQGINYQAVVRDAGGQLYDNQELTVIFKLIVLETGNVTWEESHMVQTNEFGLFNSIIGQGQSLGDNLFSDINWGEGTIFVTVDIDFDNDGPQPPIDFGESQLLSVPYALYSNSSADNRWVEENNSISPANPQNRINITSSEIDLSSDDIEIGTQNSIVQFNYQDLKFYNNQNLFLEMTSDQLNIQGRINSLEPNEPSNLTTKNYVDSRDDDVVLQMNSAFTENINYFQSEVDNILTDISNLQSNVNLNSDAYYVLQDIVNTSNGNMQNQIDIINTVLSALEETIYENISLQTQLESMQNQIINLTNLISQIQETISQQ
;
A
#
# COMPACT_ATOMS: atom_id res chain seq x y z
N MET A 1 -33.54 -34.78 1.69
CA MET A 1 -32.21 -35.15 2.21
C MET A 1 -31.25 -33.97 2.28
N ASN A 2 -31.02 -33.22 1.20
CA ASN A 2 -29.98 -32.17 1.15
C ASN A 2 -30.17 -31.01 2.16
N LYS A 3 -31.41 -30.67 2.55
CA LYS A 3 -31.69 -29.61 3.55
C LYS A 3 -31.39 -30.02 5.00
N ILE A 4 -31.47 -31.31 5.33
CA ILE A 4 -31.19 -31.84 6.67
C ILE A 4 -29.68 -31.86 6.93
N ILE A 5 -28.89 -32.16 5.90
CA ILE A 5 -27.42 -32.17 5.97
C ILE A 5 -26.88 -30.76 6.26
N LEU A 6 -27.47 -29.72 5.66
CA LEU A 6 -27.05 -28.33 5.87
C LEU A 6 -27.31 -27.85 7.31
N ILE A 7 -28.43 -28.27 7.91
CA ILE A 7 -28.78 -27.94 9.31
C ILE A 7 -27.81 -28.65 10.26
N PHE A 8 -27.46 -29.91 9.98
CA PHE A 8 -26.50 -30.66 10.80
C PHE A 8 -25.10 -30.03 10.79
N PHE A 9 -24.67 -29.48 9.64
CA PHE A 9 -23.40 -28.77 9.50
C PHE A 9 -23.36 -27.42 10.27
N PHE A 10 -24.48 -26.70 10.32
CA PHE A 10 -24.59 -25.44 11.08
C PHE A 10 -24.70 -25.64 12.60
N VAL A 11 -25.23 -26.78 13.05
CA VAL A 11 -25.33 -27.10 14.48
C VAL A 11 -23.98 -27.56 15.04
N SER A 12 -23.13 -28.21 14.24
CA SER A 12 -21.78 -28.62 14.68
C SER A 12 -20.84 -27.44 14.94
N SER A 13 -21.07 -26.26 14.36
CA SER A 13 -20.28 -25.05 14.61
C SER A 13 -20.65 -24.31 15.90
N LEU A 14 -21.67 -24.77 16.64
CA LEU A 14 -22.12 -24.15 17.90
C LEU A 14 -21.59 -24.84 19.15
N ILE A 15 -20.75 -25.87 19.00
CA ILE A 15 -20.19 -26.62 20.12
C ILE A 15 -18.94 -25.91 20.61
N PHE A 16 -19.08 -25.07 21.63
CA PHE A 16 -17.93 -24.50 22.34
C PHE A 16 -17.26 -25.62 23.15
N SER A 17 -16.06 -26.02 22.78
CA SER A 17 -15.21 -26.91 23.58
C SER A 17 -14.64 -26.15 24.78
N GLN A 18 -15.49 -25.80 25.74
CA GLN A 18 -15.02 -25.27 27.01
C GLN A 18 -14.63 -26.46 27.89
N ALA A 19 -13.40 -26.45 28.39
CA ALA A 19 -13.05 -27.39 29.45
C ALA A 19 -14.04 -27.18 30.62
N PRO A 20 -14.57 -28.25 31.23
CA PRO A 20 -15.45 -28.12 32.39
C PRO A 20 -14.81 -27.18 33.41
N GLN A 21 -15.51 -26.10 33.76
CA GLN A 21 -15.04 -25.17 34.77
C GLN A 21 -15.33 -25.76 36.15
N GLY A 22 -14.26 -26.10 36.87
CA GLY A 22 -14.33 -26.54 38.26
C GLY A 22 -13.12 -27.33 38.71
N ILE A 23 -12.95 -27.41 40.03
CA ILE A 23 -11.85 -28.12 40.69
C ILE A 23 -12.43 -29.26 41.51
N ASN A 24 -12.05 -30.51 41.20
CA ASN A 24 -12.48 -31.65 42.02
C ASN A 24 -11.90 -31.52 43.43
N TYR A 25 -12.77 -31.67 44.44
CA TYR A 25 -12.40 -31.66 45.84
C TYR A 25 -12.97 -32.89 46.55
N GLN A 26 -12.15 -33.53 47.38
CA GLN A 26 -12.53 -34.68 48.18
C GLN A 26 -11.92 -34.52 49.57
N ALA A 27 -12.73 -34.69 50.60
CA ALA A 27 -12.27 -34.64 51.99
C ALA A 27 -13.02 -35.61 52.88
N VAL A 28 -12.37 -35.96 54.00
CA VAL A 28 -12.95 -36.76 55.09
C VAL A 28 -13.20 -35.84 56.27
N VAL A 29 -14.44 -35.79 56.73
CA VAL A 29 -14.85 -34.97 57.85
C VAL A 29 -14.80 -35.77 59.14
N ARG A 30 -14.17 -35.17 60.16
CA ARG A 30 -14.10 -35.69 61.52
C ARG A 30 -14.56 -34.63 62.51
N ASP A 31 -15.18 -35.07 63.59
CA ASP A 31 -15.52 -34.19 64.71
C ASP A 31 -14.28 -33.86 65.56
N ALA A 32 -14.46 -32.99 66.57
CA ALA A 32 -13.40 -32.60 67.49
C ALA A 32 -12.81 -33.77 68.33
N GLY A 33 -13.54 -34.89 68.43
CA GLY A 33 -13.08 -36.14 69.05
C GLY A 33 -12.35 -37.08 68.10
N GLY A 34 -12.20 -36.69 66.82
CA GLY A 34 -11.60 -37.50 65.77
C GLY A 34 -12.50 -38.61 65.22
N GLN A 35 -13.76 -38.67 65.65
CA GLN A 35 -14.74 -39.61 65.10
C GLN A 35 -15.15 -39.17 63.69
N LEU A 36 -15.48 -40.14 62.84
CA LEU A 36 -15.97 -39.86 61.50
C LEU A 36 -17.35 -39.20 61.58
N TYR A 37 -17.55 -38.17 60.78
CA TYR A 37 -18.87 -37.59 60.57
C TYR A 37 -19.55 -38.32 59.41
N ASP A 38 -20.08 -39.51 59.67
CA ASP A 38 -20.49 -40.49 58.66
C ASP A 38 -22.00 -40.47 58.33
N ASN A 39 -22.33 -40.65 57.05
CA ASN A 39 -23.72 -40.68 56.56
C ASN A 39 -24.57 -39.47 57.01
N GLN A 40 -23.96 -38.32 57.20
CA GLN A 40 -24.62 -37.08 57.62
C GLN A 40 -24.62 -36.06 56.47
N GLU A 41 -25.62 -35.20 56.46
CA GLU A 41 -25.66 -34.02 55.60
C GLU A 41 -24.92 -32.87 56.28
N LEU A 42 -24.20 -32.06 55.51
CA LEU A 42 -23.52 -30.86 55.98
C LEU A 42 -23.38 -29.87 54.83
N THR A 43 -23.14 -28.60 55.16
CA THR A 43 -22.84 -27.56 54.18
C THR A 43 -21.36 -27.24 54.22
N VAL A 44 -20.70 -27.36 53.07
CA VAL A 44 -19.30 -26.98 52.88
C VAL A 44 -19.26 -25.61 52.21
N ILE A 45 -18.43 -24.72 52.72
CA ILE A 45 -18.18 -23.41 52.14
C ILE A 45 -16.73 -23.37 51.66
N PHE A 46 -16.53 -23.06 50.39
CA PHE A 46 -15.21 -22.88 49.79
C PHE A 46 -14.96 -21.40 49.57
N LYS A 47 -13.79 -20.92 50.00
CA LYS A 47 -13.29 -19.58 49.68
C LYS A 47 -11.98 -19.68 48.94
N LEU A 48 -11.81 -18.90 47.88
CA LEU A 48 -10.53 -18.72 47.20
C LEU A 48 -9.95 -17.36 47.57
N ILE A 49 -8.73 -17.37 48.10
CA ILE A 49 -8.06 -16.20 48.66
C ILE A 49 -6.73 -16.00 47.96
N VAL A 50 -6.46 -14.78 47.48
CA VAL A 50 -5.15 -14.42 46.92
C VAL A 50 -4.22 -14.04 48.09
N LEU A 51 -3.13 -14.77 48.27
CA LEU A 51 -2.20 -14.61 49.40
C LEU A 51 -1.65 -13.17 49.48
N GLU A 52 -1.28 -12.59 48.35
CA GLU A 52 -0.59 -11.31 48.26
C GLU A 52 -1.50 -10.12 48.62
N THR A 53 -2.81 -10.24 48.40
CA THR A 53 -3.79 -9.18 48.67
C THR A 53 -4.69 -9.47 49.86
N GLY A 54 -4.85 -10.74 50.25
CA GLY A 54 -5.84 -11.21 51.22
C GLY A 54 -7.27 -11.18 50.70
N ASN A 55 -7.48 -10.89 49.42
CA ASN A 55 -8.82 -10.75 48.84
C ASN A 55 -9.46 -12.12 48.59
N VAL A 56 -10.74 -12.25 48.96
CA VAL A 56 -11.58 -13.38 48.54
C VAL A 56 -12.00 -13.14 47.09
N THR A 57 -11.50 -13.94 46.17
CA THR A 57 -11.85 -13.85 44.75
C THR A 57 -13.10 -14.65 44.41
N TRP A 58 -13.38 -15.70 45.18
CA TRP A 58 -14.55 -16.55 45.00
C TRP A 58 -15.01 -17.14 46.34
N GLU A 59 -16.32 -17.25 46.51
CA GLU A 59 -16.94 -17.90 47.67
C GLU A 59 -18.21 -18.62 47.24
N GLU A 60 -18.35 -19.89 47.62
CA GLU A 60 -19.54 -20.71 47.29
C GLU A 60 -19.86 -21.71 48.40
N SER A 61 -21.10 -22.23 48.39
CA SER A 61 -21.54 -23.31 49.26
C SER A 61 -22.02 -24.54 48.49
N HIS A 62 -21.83 -25.70 49.13
CA HIS A 62 -22.31 -27.01 48.67
C HIS A 62 -22.98 -27.74 49.82
N MET A 63 -24.22 -28.18 49.61
CA MET A 63 -24.85 -29.17 50.47
C MET A 63 -24.40 -30.55 50.03
N VAL A 64 -23.72 -31.28 50.92
CA VAL A 64 -23.15 -32.60 50.63
C VAL A 64 -23.57 -33.62 51.67
N GLN A 65 -23.54 -34.90 51.29
CA GLN A 65 -23.73 -36.01 52.21
C GLN A 65 -22.44 -36.83 52.30
N THR A 66 -21.94 -37.05 53.52
CA THR A 66 -20.78 -37.91 53.74
C THR A 66 -21.16 -39.39 53.62
N ASN A 67 -20.21 -40.26 53.28
CA ASN A 67 -20.41 -41.71 53.30
C ASN A 67 -20.02 -42.34 54.65
N GLU A 68 -20.01 -43.67 54.72
CA GLU A 68 -19.59 -44.44 55.91
C GLU A 68 -18.15 -44.19 56.39
N PHE A 69 -17.32 -43.56 55.55
CA PHE A 69 -15.95 -43.17 55.88
C PHE A 69 -15.82 -41.67 56.20
N GLY A 70 -16.93 -40.95 56.37
CA GLY A 70 -16.96 -39.50 56.54
C GLY A 70 -16.52 -38.73 55.28
N LEU A 71 -16.43 -39.40 54.13
CA LEU A 71 -15.93 -38.82 52.88
C LEU A 71 -17.05 -38.12 52.11
N PHE A 72 -16.77 -36.95 51.54
CA PHE A 72 -17.61 -36.33 50.52
C PHE A 72 -16.78 -35.95 49.29
N ASN A 73 -17.47 -35.75 48.16
CA ASN A 73 -16.90 -35.20 46.93
C ASN A 73 -17.67 -33.93 46.56
N SER A 74 -16.96 -32.93 46.06
CA SER A 74 -17.54 -31.70 45.52
C SER A 74 -16.70 -31.20 44.33
N ILE A 75 -17.27 -30.30 43.54
CA ILE A 75 -16.56 -29.61 42.45
C ILE A 75 -16.61 -28.12 42.78
N ILE A 76 -15.46 -27.56 43.17
CA ILE A 76 -15.34 -26.14 43.46
C ILE A 76 -15.60 -25.36 42.16
N GLY A 77 -16.47 -24.36 42.20
CA GLY A 77 -16.96 -23.59 41.05
C GLY A 77 -18.31 -24.05 40.49
N GLN A 78 -18.92 -25.07 41.09
CA GLN A 78 -20.26 -25.56 40.74
C GLN A 78 -21.25 -25.48 41.91
N GLY A 79 -20.91 -24.76 42.98
CA GLY A 79 -21.77 -24.54 44.13
C GLY A 79 -22.74 -23.37 43.95
N GLN A 80 -23.45 -23.04 45.02
CA GLN A 80 -24.19 -21.78 45.11
C GLN A 80 -23.20 -20.66 45.42
N SER A 81 -23.04 -19.70 44.51
CA SER A 81 -22.22 -18.49 44.77
C SER A 81 -22.77 -17.75 46.00
N LEU A 82 -21.87 -17.36 46.90
CA LEU A 82 -22.18 -16.53 48.06
C LEU A 82 -21.78 -15.06 47.88
N GLY A 83 -21.17 -14.72 46.73
CA GLY A 83 -20.80 -13.35 46.37
C GLY A 83 -21.27 -12.95 44.97
N ASP A 84 -20.91 -11.72 44.57
CA ASP A 84 -21.31 -11.12 43.28
C ASP A 84 -20.41 -11.50 42.10
N ASN A 85 -19.25 -12.12 42.36
CA ASN A 85 -18.31 -12.54 41.33
C ASN A 85 -18.84 -13.77 40.57
N LEU A 86 -18.28 -14.04 39.38
CA LEU A 86 -18.47 -15.30 38.65
C LEU A 86 -17.19 -16.14 38.73
N PHE A 87 -17.32 -17.46 38.83
CA PHE A 87 -16.16 -18.36 38.87
C PHE A 87 -15.28 -18.26 37.61
N SER A 88 -15.91 -17.94 36.46
CA SER A 88 -15.21 -17.72 35.17
C SER A 88 -14.30 -16.51 35.18
N ASP A 89 -14.52 -15.55 36.08
CA ASP A 89 -13.86 -14.25 36.07
C ASP A 89 -12.64 -14.22 37.00
N ILE A 90 -12.35 -15.34 37.67
CA ILE A 90 -11.19 -15.47 38.55
C ILE A 90 -9.91 -15.31 37.72
N ASN A 91 -9.10 -14.33 38.08
CA ASN A 91 -7.77 -14.16 37.52
C ASN A 91 -6.79 -15.14 38.19
N TRP A 92 -6.68 -16.35 37.63
CA TRP A 92 -5.77 -17.40 38.11
C TRP A 92 -4.27 -17.01 38.07
N GLY A 93 -3.92 -15.88 37.43
CA GLY A 93 -2.56 -15.34 37.37
C GLY A 93 -2.30 -14.13 38.29
N GLU A 94 -3.27 -13.71 39.11
CA GLU A 94 -3.13 -12.53 39.99
C GLU A 94 -2.10 -12.75 41.11
N GLY A 95 -1.91 -13.99 41.55
CA GLY A 95 -1.01 -14.34 42.63
C GLY A 95 -1.18 -15.78 43.08
N THR A 96 -0.69 -16.07 44.28
CA THR A 96 -0.80 -17.40 44.89
C THR A 96 -2.19 -17.57 45.51
N ILE A 97 -2.99 -18.48 44.98
CA ILE A 97 -4.36 -18.72 45.46
C ILE A 97 -4.40 -19.85 46.48
N PHE A 98 -5.07 -19.60 47.60
CA PHE A 98 -5.40 -20.58 48.64
C PHE A 98 -6.88 -20.93 48.58
N VAL A 99 -7.22 -22.19 48.88
CA VAL A 99 -8.58 -22.62 49.18
C VAL A 99 -8.73 -22.77 50.69
N THR A 100 -9.73 -22.09 51.25
CA THR A 100 -10.19 -22.28 52.63
C THR A 100 -11.48 -23.09 52.60
N VAL A 101 -11.63 -23.98 53.57
CA VAL A 101 -12.80 -24.84 53.70
C VAL A 101 -13.43 -24.59 55.06
N ASP A 102 -14.66 -24.10 55.07
CA ASP A 102 -15.46 -24.01 56.28
C ASP A 102 -16.62 -25.03 56.21
N ILE A 103 -17.03 -25.58 57.36
CA ILE A 103 -18.16 -26.52 57.45
C ILE A 103 -19.20 -26.00 58.42
N ASP A 104 -20.46 -25.99 57.97
CA ASP A 104 -21.64 -25.89 58.81
C ASP A 104 -22.27 -27.28 58.97
N PHE A 105 -22.35 -27.74 60.22
CA PHE A 105 -22.86 -29.06 60.60
C PHE A 105 -24.37 -29.06 60.91
N ASP A 106 -24.97 -27.90 61.16
CA ASP A 106 -26.33 -27.81 61.68
C ASP A 106 -27.36 -27.62 60.55
N ASN A 107 -26.94 -27.18 59.36
CA ASN A 107 -27.73 -26.91 58.13
C ASN A 107 -29.00 -26.04 58.29
N ASP A 108 -29.40 -25.68 59.51
CA ASP A 108 -30.68 -25.10 59.91
C ASP A 108 -30.53 -23.98 60.98
N GLY A 109 -29.29 -23.58 61.34
CA GLY A 109 -29.00 -22.75 62.52
C GLY A 109 -28.16 -21.48 62.27
N PRO A 110 -28.09 -20.54 63.24
CA PRO A 110 -27.28 -19.31 63.17
C PRO A 110 -25.82 -19.54 63.60
N GLN A 111 -25.36 -20.78 63.70
CA GLN A 111 -23.98 -21.07 64.13
C GLN A 111 -23.01 -20.68 63.00
N PRO A 112 -21.89 -20.02 63.32
CA PRO A 112 -20.90 -19.70 62.31
C PRO A 112 -20.27 -21.01 61.80
N PRO A 113 -19.97 -21.09 60.49
CA PRO A 113 -19.18 -22.18 59.93
C PRO A 113 -17.85 -22.34 60.68
N ILE A 114 -17.42 -23.58 60.85
CA ILE A 114 -16.16 -23.93 61.51
C ILE A 114 -15.07 -24.04 60.44
N ASP A 115 -13.91 -23.44 60.68
CA ASP A 115 -12.74 -23.53 59.80
C ASP A 115 -12.12 -24.95 59.84
N PHE A 116 -12.03 -25.57 58.66
CA PHE A 116 -11.42 -26.90 58.44
C PHE A 116 -10.03 -26.81 57.78
N GLY A 117 -9.51 -25.59 57.61
CA GLY A 117 -8.16 -25.30 57.19
C GLY A 117 -8.06 -24.67 55.81
N GLU A 118 -6.84 -24.21 55.52
CA GLU A 118 -6.45 -23.60 54.26
C GLU A 118 -5.35 -24.41 53.57
N SER A 119 -5.35 -24.43 52.24
CA SER A 119 -4.29 -25.05 51.44
C SER A 119 -4.06 -24.28 50.14
N GLN A 120 -2.81 -24.26 49.67
CA GLN A 120 -2.48 -23.62 48.39
C GLN A 120 -3.04 -24.45 47.23
N LEU A 121 -3.71 -23.79 46.28
CA LEU A 121 -4.06 -24.41 45.01
C LEU A 121 -2.83 -24.53 44.12
N LEU A 122 -2.53 -25.76 43.70
CA LEU A 122 -1.44 -26.08 42.78
C LEU A 122 -1.98 -26.53 41.42
N SER A 123 -1.16 -26.39 40.38
CA SER A 123 -1.54 -26.82 39.03
C SER A 123 -1.78 -28.34 38.96
N VAL A 124 -2.89 -28.74 38.35
CA VAL A 124 -3.16 -30.16 37.99
C VAL A 124 -2.48 -30.54 36.67
N PRO A 125 -2.26 -31.83 36.35
CA PRO A 125 -1.52 -32.25 35.15
C PRO A 125 -2.04 -31.67 33.84
N TYR A 126 -3.37 -31.54 33.68
CA TYR A 126 -3.97 -30.93 32.49
C TYR A 126 -3.68 -29.41 32.40
N ALA A 127 -3.66 -28.71 33.54
CA ALA A 127 -3.33 -27.29 33.61
C ALA A 127 -1.84 -27.02 33.34
N LEU A 128 -0.94 -27.92 33.74
CA LEU A 128 0.50 -27.79 33.45
C LEU A 128 0.81 -27.78 31.95
N TYR A 129 0.01 -28.46 31.13
CA TYR A 129 0.14 -28.40 29.67
C TYR A 129 -0.23 -27.01 29.11
N SER A 130 -1.19 -26.32 29.75
CA SER A 130 -1.65 -24.98 29.39
C SER A 130 -0.72 -23.85 29.87
N ASN A 131 0.26 -24.13 30.74
CA ASN A 131 1.20 -23.13 31.26
C ASN A 131 2.09 -22.50 30.16
N SER A 132 2.08 -23.09 28.95
CA SER A 132 2.75 -22.55 27.77
C SER A 132 1.96 -21.44 27.05
N SER A 133 0.67 -21.24 27.38
CA SER A 133 -0.22 -20.26 26.74
C SER A 133 -0.42 -18.96 27.52
N ALA A 134 0.09 -18.86 28.76
CA ALA A 134 -0.09 -17.68 29.62
C ALA A 134 0.88 -16.52 29.32
N ASP A 135 1.90 -16.77 28.48
CA ASP A 135 2.78 -15.70 27.99
C ASP A 135 2.06 -14.99 26.84
N ASN A 136 1.11 -14.11 27.18
CA ASN A 136 0.32 -13.27 26.27
C ASN A 136 1.22 -12.27 25.52
N ARG A 137 2.20 -12.76 24.76
CA ARG A 137 3.17 -11.93 24.01
C ARG A 137 2.51 -11.09 22.94
N TRP A 138 1.29 -11.46 22.56
CA TRP A 138 0.47 -10.84 21.52
C TRP A 138 -0.92 -10.56 22.09
N VAL A 139 -1.44 -9.38 21.78
CA VAL A 139 -2.78 -8.91 22.14
C VAL A 139 -3.56 -8.72 20.85
N GLU A 140 -4.80 -9.20 20.82
CA GLU A 140 -5.73 -8.90 19.75
C GLU A 140 -6.53 -7.65 20.10
N GLU A 141 -6.41 -6.59 19.31
CA GLU A 141 -7.21 -5.36 19.44
C GLU A 141 -7.68 -4.94 18.06
N ASN A 142 -8.99 -4.66 17.90
CA ASN A 142 -9.58 -4.20 16.65
C ASN A 142 -9.20 -5.05 15.42
N ASN A 143 -9.32 -6.38 15.54
CA ASN A 143 -8.91 -7.35 14.51
C ASN A 143 -7.41 -7.29 14.13
N SER A 144 -6.56 -6.70 14.97
CA SER A 144 -5.11 -6.60 14.77
C SER A 144 -4.37 -7.34 15.88
N ILE A 145 -3.29 -8.03 15.53
CA ILE A 145 -2.40 -8.68 16.49
C ILE A 145 -1.23 -7.74 16.77
N SER A 146 -1.13 -7.26 18.01
CA SER A 146 -0.08 -6.34 18.47
C SER A 146 0.81 -6.98 19.54
N PRO A 147 2.11 -6.68 19.59
CA PRO A 147 2.97 -7.21 20.65
C PRO A 147 2.60 -6.58 22.00
N ALA A 148 2.45 -7.39 23.05
CA ALA A 148 2.23 -6.89 24.41
C ALA A 148 3.43 -6.11 24.96
N ASN A 149 4.64 -6.38 24.47
CA ASN A 149 5.86 -5.64 24.75
C ASN A 149 6.49 -5.16 23.44
N PRO A 150 6.82 -3.86 23.28
CA PRO A 150 7.47 -3.32 22.07
C PRO A 150 8.79 -4.00 21.65
N GLN A 151 9.42 -4.77 22.54
CA GLN A 151 10.63 -5.56 22.26
C GLN A 151 10.33 -6.96 21.69
N ASN A 152 9.09 -7.44 21.74
CA ASN A 152 8.71 -8.72 21.13
C ASN A 152 8.96 -8.65 19.62
N ARG A 153 9.46 -9.76 19.06
CA ARG A 153 9.79 -9.89 17.64
C ARG A 153 9.18 -11.18 17.11
N ILE A 154 8.68 -11.14 15.87
CA ILE A 154 8.38 -12.34 15.09
C ILE A 154 9.63 -12.68 14.30
N ASN A 155 10.29 -13.77 14.64
CA ASN A 155 11.39 -14.31 13.84
C ASN A 155 10.84 -15.40 12.92
N ILE A 156 10.84 -15.17 11.61
CA ILE A 156 10.37 -16.13 10.62
C ILE A 156 11.61 -16.73 9.94
N THR A 157 11.81 -18.04 10.11
CA THR A 157 13.00 -18.78 9.61
C THR A 157 12.66 -19.79 8.52
N SER A 158 11.43 -19.77 8.01
CA SER A 158 11.03 -20.63 6.90
C SER A 158 11.71 -20.22 5.60
N SER A 159 11.90 -21.18 4.71
CA SER A 159 12.41 -20.94 3.35
C SER A 159 11.40 -20.21 2.45
N GLU A 160 10.14 -20.17 2.87
CA GLU A 160 9.02 -19.55 2.15
C GLU A 160 8.12 -18.84 3.16
N ILE A 161 7.75 -17.60 2.86
CA ILE A 161 6.88 -16.76 3.68
C ILE A 161 5.78 -16.22 2.76
N ASP A 162 4.57 -16.74 2.92
CA ASP A 162 3.39 -16.24 2.21
C ASP A 162 2.65 -15.21 3.07
N LEU A 163 2.58 -13.97 2.58
CA LEU A 163 1.74 -12.90 3.13
C LEU A 163 0.72 -12.52 2.05
N SER A 164 -0.56 -12.80 2.30
CA SER A 164 -1.66 -12.46 1.38
C SER A 164 -2.66 -11.53 2.07
N SER A 165 -2.78 -10.32 1.57
CA SER A 165 -3.75 -9.31 1.99
C SER A 165 -4.07 -8.40 0.81
N ASP A 166 -5.20 -7.71 0.84
CA ASP A 166 -5.51 -6.65 -0.13
C ASP A 166 -4.46 -5.53 -0.02
N ASP A 167 -4.02 -5.22 1.21
CA ASP A 167 -2.96 -4.26 1.52
C ASP A 167 -1.91 -4.90 2.46
N ILE A 168 -0.62 -4.73 2.12
CA ILE A 168 0.52 -5.13 2.97
C ILE A 168 1.35 -3.88 3.25
N GLU A 169 1.23 -3.33 4.45
CA GLU A 169 2.07 -2.22 4.93
C GLU A 169 3.25 -2.78 5.74
N ILE A 170 4.48 -2.45 5.34
CA ILE A 170 5.70 -2.83 6.05
C ILE A 170 6.35 -1.57 6.61
N GLY A 171 6.20 -1.37 7.92
CA GLY A 171 6.71 -0.21 8.64
C GLY A 171 5.68 0.91 8.83
N THR A 172 6.11 1.98 9.48
CA THR A 172 5.37 3.24 9.70
C THR A 172 6.25 4.41 9.25
N GLN A 173 5.76 5.66 9.38
CA GLN A 173 6.49 6.88 8.98
C GLN A 173 7.93 6.98 9.53
N ASN A 174 8.27 6.28 10.61
CA ASN A 174 9.58 6.28 11.25
C ASN A 174 10.26 4.90 11.28
N SER A 175 9.74 3.90 10.57
CA SER A 175 10.33 2.57 10.56
C SER A 175 11.43 2.46 9.51
N ILE A 176 12.58 1.91 9.91
CA ILE A 176 13.62 1.50 8.96
C ILE A 176 13.30 0.07 8.54
N VAL A 177 12.88 -0.12 7.29
CA VAL A 177 12.76 -1.45 6.68
C VAL A 177 14.12 -1.79 6.07
N GLN A 178 14.91 -2.61 6.76
CA GLN A 178 16.23 -3.05 6.30
C GLN A 178 16.14 -4.46 5.71
N PHE A 179 16.41 -4.57 4.40
CA PHE A 179 16.56 -5.85 3.72
C PHE A 179 18.06 -6.22 3.69
N ASN A 180 18.46 -7.30 4.37
CA ASN A 180 19.86 -7.78 4.40
C ASN A 180 20.17 -8.79 3.29
N TYR A 181 19.60 -8.59 2.10
CA TYR A 181 19.82 -9.44 0.92
C TYR A 181 20.46 -8.64 -0.21
N GLN A 182 21.23 -9.32 -1.07
CA GLN A 182 21.91 -8.68 -2.20
C GLN A 182 20.91 -8.10 -3.22
N ASP A 183 19.77 -8.79 -3.41
CA ASP A 183 18.65 -8.33 -4.23
C ASP A 183 17.30 -8.56 -3.52
N LEU A 184 16.34 -7.64 -3.68
CA LEU A 184 14.92 -7.77 -3.35
C LEU A 184 14.12 -7.76 -4.65
N LYS A 185 13.32 -8.81 -4.89
CA LYS A 185 12.61 -9.02 -6.17
C LYS A 185 11.11 -9.17 -5.92
N PHE A 186 10.32 -8.39 -6.66
CA PHE A 186 8.86 -8.49 -6.70
C PHE A 186 8.45 -9.01 -8.07
N TYR A 187 7.65 -10.07 -8.10
CA TYR A 187 7.14 -10.67 -9.32
C TYR A 187 5.63 -10.43 -9.44
N ASN A 188 5.13 -10.25 -10.66
CA ASN A 188 3.71 -10.28 -11.00
C ASN A 188 3.48 -11.40 -12.01
N ASN A 189 2.68 -12.41 -11.65
CA ASN A 189 2.39 -13.57 -12.49
C ASN A 189 3.67 -14.19 -13.09
N GLN A 190 4.68 -14.45 -12.25
CA GLN A 190 5.99 -15.01 -12.61
C GLN A 190 6.93 -14.07 -13.40
N ASN A 191 6.49 -12.87 -13.80
CA ASN A 191 7.35 -11.87 -14.42
C ASN A 191 7.96 -10.98 -13.35
N LEU A 192 9.27 -10.71 -13.43
CA LEU A 192 9.91 -9.73 -12.56
C LEU A 192 9.28 -8.35 -12.83
N PHE A 193 8.76 -7.71 -11.80
CA PHE A 193 8.12 -6.40 -11.88
C PHE A 193 9.03 -5.30 -11.30
N LEU A 194 9.65 -5.58 -10.16
CA LEU A 194 10.56 -4.67 -9.46
C LEU A 194 11.74 -5.47 -8.89
N GLU A 195 12.96 -4.98 -9.08
CA GLU A 195 14.17 -5.51 -8.45
C GLU A 195 14.94 -4.37 -7.80
N MET A 196 15.26 -4.51 -6.52
CA MET A 196 16.21 -3.65 -5.82
C MET A 196 17.49 -4.45 -5.61
N THR A 197 18.60 -4.00 -6.17
CA THR A 197 19.92 -4.57 -5.88
C THR A 197 20.64 -3.68 -4.86
N SER A 198 21.89 -4.00 -4.51
CA SER A 198 22.69 -3.13 -3.65
C SER A 198 22.85 -1.71 -4.20
N ASP A 199 22.80 -1.55 -5.54
CA ASP A 199 23.24 -0.33 -6.22
C ASP A 199 22.14 0.31 -7.09
N GLN A 200 21.08 -0.44 -7.45
CA GLN A 200 20.10 -0.04 -8.46
C GLN A 200 18.65 -0.41 -8.07
N LEU A 201 17.69 0.37 -8.59
CA LEU A 201 16.23 0.09 -8.53
C LEU A 201 15.74 -0.13 -9.96
N ASN A 202 15.42 -1.36 -10.33
CA ASN A 202 15.00 -1.75 -11.67
C ASN A 202 13.48 -2.00 -11.71
N ILE A 203 12.74 -1.24 -12.52
CA ILE A 203 11.30 -1.45 -12.78
C ILE A 203 11.15 -2.05 -14.18
N GLN A 204 10.61 -3.28 -14.28
CA GLN A 204 10.46 -3.97 -15.58
C GLN A 204 9.06 -3.85 -16.21
N GLY A 205 8.10 -3.21 -15.53
CA GLY A 205 6.76 -2.93 -16.05
C GLY A 205 6.60 -1.51 -16.60
N ARG A 206 5.73 -1.31 -17.61
CA ARG A 206 5.21 0.02 -17.96
C ARG A 206 4.43 0.55 -16.75
N ILE A 207 4.88 1.64 -16.13
CA ILE A 207 3.98 2.49 -15.34
C ILE A 207 2.95 2.98 -16.36
N ASN A 208 1.67 2.61 -16.20
CA ASN A 208 0.60 3.16 -17.03
C ASN A 208 0.50 4.66 -16.72
N SER A 209 1.34 5.48 -17.34
CA SER A 209 1.01 6.89 -17.53
C SER A 209 -0.25 6.88 -18.38
N LEU A 210 -1.35 7.37 -17.83
CA LEU A 210 -2.56 7.67 -18.60
C LEU A 210 -2.11 8.40 -19.88
N GLU A 211 -2.27 7.77 -21.04
CA GLU A 211 -2.07 8.46 -22.31
C GLU A 211 -3.07 9.62 -22.34
N PRO A 212 -2.64 10.87 -22.58
CA PRO A 212 -3.57 11.96 -22.81
C PRO A 212 -4.35 11.61 -24.09
N ASN A 213 -5.67 11.51 -23.99
CA ASN A 213 -6.57 11.23 -25.12
C ASN A 213 -6.72 12.43 -26.09
N GLU A 214 -5.66 13.19 -26.37
CA GLU A 214 -5.67 14.27 -27.35
C GLU A 214 -4.31 14.40 -28.05
N PRO A 215 -4.24 14.73 -29.36
CA PRO A 215 -3.00 14.87 -30.08
C PRO A 215 -2.29 16.17 -29.65
N SER A 216 -1.46 16.09 -28.62
CA SER A 216 -0.54 17.16 -28.27
C SER A 216 0.81 16.97 -28.97
N ASN A 217 1.19 17.94 -29.80
CA ASN A 217 2.51 18.03 -30.45
C ASN A 217 3.63 18.42 -29.46
N LEU A 218 3.50 18.03 -28.19
CA LEU A 218 4.46 18.31 -27.14
C LEU A 218 4.66 17.02 -26.33
N THR A 219 5.42 16.09 -26.89
CA THR A 219 5.85 14.88 -26.18
C THR A 219 6.98 15.23 -25.22
N THR A 220 6.68 15.94 -24.13
CA THR A 220 7.52 15.84 -22.93
C THR A 220 7.11 14.58 -22.20
N LYS A 221 7.70 13.47 -22.64
CA LYS A 221 7.74 12.22 -21.89
C LYS A 221 8.63 12.50 -20.67
N ASN A 222 8.07 13.18 -19.67
CA ASN A 222 8.73 13.45 -18.39
C ASN A 222 8.83 12.13 -17.63
N TYR A 223 9.83 11.34 -17.99
CA TYR A 223 10.35 10.27 -17.15
C TYR A 223 11.42 10.92 -16.28
N VAL A 224 11.09 11.20 -15.02
CA VAL A 224 12.08 11.64 -14.03
C VAL A 224 12.73 10.39 -13.45
N ASP A 225 13.82 9.94 -14.09
CA ASP A 225 14.82 9.13 -13.40
C ASP A 225 16.08 9.97 -13.25
N SER A 226 16.48 10.20 -11.99
CA SER A 226 17.45 11.23 -11.61
C SER A 226 18.91 10.78 -11.74
N ARG A 227 19.19 9.64 -12.40
CA ARG A 227 20.54 9.04 -12.37
C ARG A 227 21.07 8.45 -13.68
N ASP A 228 20.35 8.51 -14.80
CA ASP A 228 20.75 7.79 -16.02
C ASP A 228 21.26 8.68 -17.15
N ASP A 229 22.45 8.35 -17.67
CA ASP A 229 23.01 8.89 -18.92
C ASP A 229 22.03 8.76 -20.11
N ASP A 230 21.06 7.85 -20.01
CA ASP A 230 19.96 7.66 -20.97
C ASP A 230 18.99 8.86 -21.05
N VAL A 231 18.82 9.65 -19.98
CA VAL A 231 18.02 10.89 -20.03
C VAL A 231 18.74 11.96 -20.83
N VAL A 232 20.07 12.08 -20.63
CA VAL A 232 20.91 12.99 -21.43
C VAL A 232 20.92 12.55 -22.89
N LEU A 233 20.98 11.25 -23.18
CA LEU A 233 20.92 10.71 -24.54
C LEU A 233 19.54 10.90 -25.20
N GLN A 234 18.43 10.71 -24.48
CA GLN A 234 17.09 10.95 -25.02
C GLN A 234 16.81 12.44 -25.25
N MET A 235 17.22 13.32 -24.34
CA MET A 235 17.17 14.77 -24.55
C MET A 235 18.04 15.17 -25.75
N ASN A 236 19.28 14.65 -25.83
CA ASN A 236 20.15 14.91 -26.98
C ASN A 236 19.55 14.39 -28.29
N SER A 237 18.86 13.25 -28.29
CA SER A 237 18.17 12.73 -29.48
C SER A 237 17.03 13.64 -29.92
N ALA A 238 16.18 14.09 -28.99
CA ALA A 238 15.07 15.01 -29.28
C ALA A 238 15.58 16.39 -29.73
N PHE A 239 16.65 16.90 -29.10
CA PHE A 239 17.33 18.12 -29.56
C PHE A 239 17.93 17.93 -30.96
N THR A 240 18.51 16.77 -31.26
CA THR A 240 19.07 16.45 -32.58
C THR A 240 17.98 16.38 -33.65
N GLU A 241 16.84 15.77 -33.36
CA GLU A 241 15.68 15.74 -34.27
C GLU A 241 15.14 17.15 -34.54
N ASN A 242 15.01 17.98 -33.51
CA ASN A 242 14.59 19.37 -33.67
C ASN A 242 15.61 20.19 -34.48
N ILE A 243 16.91 20.03 -34.22
CA ILE A 243 17.97 20.69 -34.99
C ILE A 243 17.91 20.25 -36.47
N ASN A 244 17.71 18.96 -36.75
CA ASN A 244 17.61 18.46 -38.12
C ASN A 244 16.37 19.01 -38.84
N TYR A 245 15.23 19.11 -38.15
CA TYR A 245 14.03 19.74 -38.70
C TYR A 245 14.27 21.22 -39.02
N PHE A 246 14.88 21.98 -38.11
CA PHE A 246 15.24 23.37 -38.34
C PHE A 246 16.21 23.53 -39.51
N GLN A 247 17.20 22.65 -39.62
CA GLN A 247 18.15 22.66 -40.74
C GLN A 247 17.43 22.43 -42.07
N SER A 248 16.46 21.50 -42.12
CA SER A 248 15.65 21.26 -43.31
C SER A 248 14.82 22.48 -43.72
N GLU A 249 14.25 23.22 -42.77
CA GLU A 249 13.52 24.47 -43.08
C GLU A 249 14.46 25.57 -43.58
N VAL A 250 15.67 25.69 -43.04
CA VAL A 250 16.70 26.64 -43.52
C VAL A 250 17.11 26.32 -44.96
N ASP A 251 17.32 25.04 -45.29
CA ASP A 251 17.70 24.61 -46.64
C ASP A 251 16.60 24.90 -47.68
N ASN A 252 15.33 24.74 -47.28
CA ASN A 252 14.18 25.14 -48.10
C ASN A 252 14.21 26.66 -48.39
N ILE A 253 14.43 27.49 -47.36
CA ILE A 253 14.52 28.95 -47.52
C ILE A 253 15.71 29.36 -48.41
N LEU A 254 16.87 28.72 -48.28
CA LEU A 254 18.04 28.99 -49.13
C LEU A 254 17.78 28.67 -50.60
N THR A 255 17.00 27.62 -50.87
CA THR A 255 16.55 27.27 -52.22
C THR A 255 15.66 28.36 -52.79
N ASP A 256 14.69 28.85 -52.01
CA ASP A 256 13.79 29.93 -52.44
C ASP A 256 14.53 31.25 -52.69
N ILE A 257 15.51 31.60 -51.85
CA ILE A 257 16.38 32.77 -52.06
C ILE A 257 17.16 32.66 -53.37
N SER A 258 17.68 31.47 -53.70
CA SER A 258 18.43 31.25 -54.93
C SER A 258 17.55 31.46 -56.17
N ASN A 259 16.30 30.99 -56.13
CA ASN A 259 15.32 31.21 -57.19
C ASN A 259 15.00 32.70 -57.36
N LEU A 260 14.80 33.43 -56.25
CA LEU A 260 14.58 34.88 -56.27
C LEU A 260 15.75 35.65 -56.90
N GLN A 261 17.00 35.29 -56.55
CA GLN A 261 18.20 35.93 -57.12
C GLN A 261 18.28 35.74 -58.63
N SER A 262 17.95 34.56 -59.15
CA SER A 262 17.90 34.29 -60.59
C SER A 262 16.92 35.24 -61.30
N ASN A 263 15.75 35.47 -60.73
CA ASN A 263 14.73 36.34 -61.32
C ASN A 263 15.12 37.83 -61.27
N VAL A 264 15.78 38.27 -60.20
CA VAL A 264 16.33 39.63 -60.13
C VAL A 264 17.38 39.86 -61.23
N ASN A 265 18.24 38.88 -61.50
CA ASN A 265 19.22 38.99 -62.57
C ASN A 265 18.55 39.11 -63.95
N LEU A 266 17.54 38.28 -64.23
CA LEU A 266 16.76 38.35 -65.48
C LEU A 266 16.10 39.72 -65.66
N ASN A 267 15.52 40.28 -64.60
CA ASN A 267 14.93 41.62 -64.63
C ASN A 267 15.97 42.72 -64.86
N SER A 268 17.16 42.60 -64.27
CA SER A 268 18.27 43.53 -64.50
C SER A 268 18.74 43.49 -65.95
N ASP A 269 18.85 42.29 -66.55
CA ASP A 269 19.26 42.13 -67.94
C ASP A 269 18.24 42.76 -68.89
N ALA A 270 16.95 42.55 -68.62
CA ALA A 270 15.86 43.18 -69.37
C ALA A 270 15.93 44.72 -69.28
N TYR A 271 16.24 45.28 -68.10
CA TYR A 271 16.41 46.72 -67.91
C TYR A 271 17.53 47.30 -68.78
N TYR A 272 18.70 46.65 -68.82
CA TYR A 272 19.82 47.13 -69.65
C TYR A 272 19.53 47.03 -71.14
N VAL A 273 18.86 45.96 -71.60
CA VAL A 273 18.39 45.83 -72.99
C VAL A 273 17.44 46.97 -73.36
N LEU A 274 16.48 47.30 -72.49
CA LEU A 274 15.57 48.43 -72.70
C LEU A 274 16.33 49.76 -72.81
N GLN A 275 17.37 49.96 -72.00
CA GLN A 275 18.15 51.20 -72.00
C GLN A 275 18.99 51.36 -73.28
N ASP A 276 19.59 50.29 -73.79
CA ASP A 276 20.30 50.30 -75.07
C ASP A 276 19.37 50.62 -76.25
N ILE A 277 18.14 50.09 -76.24
CA ILE A 277 17.12 50.33 -77.27
C ILE A 277 16.64 51.80 -77.26
N VAL A 278 16.42 52.37 -76.08
CA VAL A 278 16.06 53.80 -75.92
C VAL A 278 17.16 54.69 -76.50
N ASN A 279 18.42 54.32 -76.27
CA ASN A 279 19.59 55.12 -76.69
C ASN A 279 19.96 54.98 -78.18
N THR A 280 19.42 53.99 -78.91
CA THR A 280 19.73 53.77 -80.35
C THR A 280 18.66 54.24 -81.33
N SER A 281 17.56 54.86 -80.87
CA SER A 281 16.39 55.08 -81.71
C SER A 281 16.40 56.38 -82.54
N ASN A 282 16.42 56.24 -83.86
CA ASN A 282 16.24 57.36 -84.81
C ASN A 282 15.45 56.97 -86.09
N GLY A 283 14.36 56.18 -85.98
CA GLY A 283 13.52 55.88 -87.15
C GLY A 283 12.23 55.05 -86.97
N ASN A 284 11.14 55.60 -87.55
CA ASN A 284 9.83 55.03 -87.95
C ASN A 284 8.85 54.49 -86.86
N MET A 285 7.71 55.19 -86.69
CA MET A 285 6.66 54.94 -85.69
C MET A 285 5.98 53.56 -85.76
N GLN A 286 5.89 52.93 -86.94
CA GLN A 286 5.21 51.62 -87.02
C GLN A 286 6.05 50.49 -86.41
N ASN A 287 7.37 50.52 -86.61
CA ASN A 287 8.28 49.62 -85.91
C ASN A 287 8.22 49.88 -84.41
N GLN A 288 8.07 51.14 -83.99
CA GLN A 288 7.93 51.48 -82.56
C GLN A 288 6.67 50.86 -81.96
N ILE A 289 5.54 50.84 -82.67
CA ILE A 289 4.29 50.23 -82.18
C ILE A 289 4.40 48.70 -82.07
N ASP A 290 4.95 48.03 -83.08
CA ASP A 290 5.12 46.57 -83.05
C ASP A 290 6.10 46.13 -81.95
N ILE A 291 7.14 46.94 -81.73
CA ILE A 291 8.10 46.75 -80.64
C ILE A 291 7.45 47.04 -79.28
N ILE A 292 6.69 48.12 -79.13
CA ILE A 292 5.97 48.45 -77.89
C ILE A 292 5.01 47.32 -77.51
N ASN A 293 4.30 46.73 -78.48
CA ASN A 293 3.41 45.60 -78.22
C ASN A 293 4.17 44.34 -77.77
N THR A 294 5.34 44.07 -78.35
CA THR A 294 6.22 42.97 -77.91
C THR A 294 6.74 43.21 -76.48
N VAL A 295 7.12 44.46 -76.17
CA VAL A 295 7.56 44.87 -74.83
C VAL A 295 6.42 44.78 -73.81
N LEU A 296 5.20 45.15 -74.19
CA LEU A 296 4.02 45.04 -73.32
C LEU A 296 3.71 43.57 -72.99
N SER A 297 3.76 42.65 -73.95
CA SER A 297 3.57 41.23 -73.66
C SER A 297 4.68 40.66 -72.77
N ALA A 298 5.94 41.06 -72.96
CA ALA A 298 7.03 40.66 -72.08
C ALA A 298 6.86 41.22 -70.66
N LEU A 299 6.45 42.49 -70.53
CA LEU A 299 6.15 43.11 -69.23
C LEU A 299 4.95 42.45 -68.55
N GLU A 300 3.91 42.06 -69.28
CA GLU A 300 2.76 41.32 -68.73
C GLU A 300 3.21 39.97 -68.15
N GLU A 301 4.06 39.22 -68.86
CA GLU A 301 4.63 37.95 -68.37
C GLU A 301 5.48 38.17 -67.11
N THR A 302 6.35 39.18 -67.12
CA THR A 302 7.14 39.57 -65.94
C THR A 302 6.27 40.00 -64.75
N ILE A 303 5.14 40.67 -64.99
CA ILE A 303 4.20 41.05 -63.93
C ILE A 303 3.55 39.81 -63.30
N TYR A 304 3.16 38.82 -64.11
CA TYR A 304 2.61 37.57 -63.57
C TYR A 304 3.64 36.78 -62.74
N GLU A 305 4.88 36.71 -63.19
CA GLU A 305 5.97 36.12 -62.41
C GLU A 305 6.19 36.87 -61.09
N ASN A 306 6.21 38.20 -61.12
CA ASN A 306 6.37 39.03 -59.92
C ASN A 306 5.21 38.85 -58.92
N ILE A 307 3.97 38.69 -59.39
CA ILE A 307 2.82 38.39 -58.51
C ILE A 307 2.98 37.00 -57.86
N SER A 308 3.46 36.00 -58.61
CA SER A 308 3.75 34.68 -58.05
C SER A 308 4.87 34.75 -57.00
N LEU A 309 5.90 35.55 -57.25
CA LEU A 309 7.01 35.76 -56.31
C LEU A 309 6.55 36.46 -55.03
N GLN A 310 5.65 37.44 -55.13
CA GLN A 310 5.07 38.09 -53.96
C GLN A 310 4.34 37.08 -53.06
N THR A 311 3.63 36.13 -53.68
CA THR A 311 2.95 35.04 -52.96
C THR A 311 3.94 34.12 -52.26
N GLN A 312 5.06 33.78 -52.90
CA GLN A 312 6.13 32.98 -52.29
C GLN A 312 6.81 33.73 -51.13
N LEU A 313 7.04 35.04 -51.27
CA LEU A 313 7.62 35.87 -50.22
C LEU A 313 6.73 35.93 -48.97
N GLU A 314 5.41 36.03 -49.15
CA GLU A 314 4.45 35.97 -48.03
C GLU A 314 4.49 34.61 -47.31
N SER A 315 4.64 33.51 -48.07
CA SER A 315 4.82 32.17 -47.49
C SER A 315 6.10 32.07 -46.65
N MET A 316 7.23 32.53 -47.21
CA MET A 316 8.51 32.55 -46.50
C MET A 316 8.47 33.39 -45.22
N GLN A 317 7.81 34.57 -45.26
CA GLN A 317 7.66 35.41 -44.08
C GLN A 317 6.90 34.69 -42.97
N ASN A 318 5.84 33.94 -43.30
CA ASN A 318 5.10 33.14 -42.33
C ASN A 318 5.94 32.02 -41.73
N GLN A 319 6.75 31.33 -42.55
CA GLN A 319 7.69 30.31 -42.06
C GLN A 319 8.73 30.90 -41.10
N ILE A 320 9.31 32.06 -41.43
CA ILE A 320 10.28 32.77 -40.56
C ILE A 320 9.63 33.16 -39.23
N ILE A 321 8.39 33.65 -39.23
CA ILE A 321 7.66 33.98 -38.00
C ILE A 321 7.48 32.74 -37.12
N ASN A 322 7.07 31.61 -37.72
CA ASN A 322 6.88 30.35 -36.98
C ASN A 322 8.19 29.85 -36.37
N LEU A 323 9.29 29.89 -37.13
CA LEU A 323 10.62 29.52 -36.67
C LEU A 323 11.09 30.41 -35.51
N THR A 324 10.87 31.72 -35.61
CA THR A 324 11.24 32.69 -34.57
C THR A 324 10.49 32.43 -33.26
N ASN A 325 9.21 32.07 -33.35
CA ASN A 325 8.41 31.71 -32.18
C ASN A 325 8.92 30.43 -31.51
N LEU A 326 9.25 29.41 -32.31
CA LEU A 326 9.75 28.14 -31.80
C LEU A 326 11.13 28.29 -31.13
N ILE A 327 12.02 29.09 -31.71
CA ILE A 327 13.32 29.44 -31.11
C ILE A 327 13.11 30.14 -29.76
N SER A 328 12.18 31.10 -29.67
CA SER A 328 11.86 31.78 -28.41
C SER A 328 11.38 30.80 -27.32
N GLN A 329 10.52 29.84 -27.68
CA GLN A 329 10.03 28.82 -26.74
C GLN A 329 11.15 27.91 -26.22
N ILE A 330 12.09 27.53 -27.09
CA ILE A 330 13.26 26.75 -26.69
C ILE A 330 14.16 27.54 -25.73
N GLN A 331 14.41 28.82 -26.02
CA GLN A 331 15.20 29.70 -25.15
C GLN A 331 14.57 29.90 -23.76
N GLU A 332 13.24 30.05 -23.69
CA GLU A 332 12.51 30.10 -22.41
C GLU A 332 12.63 28.79 -21.63
N THR A 333 12.50 27.65 -22.32
CA THR A 333 12.60 26.31 -21.70
C THR A 333 14.00 26.06 -21.12
N ILE A 334 15.05 26.47 -21.85
CA ILE A 334 16.44 26.35 -21.39
C ILE A 334 16.72 27.27 -20.19
N SER A 335 16.09 28.45 -20.13
CA SER A 335 16.32 29.43 -19.05
C SER A 335 15.61 29.08 -17.74
N GLN A 336 14.68 28.12 -17.75
CA GLN A 336 13.88 27.68 -16.58
C GLN A 336 14.42 26.40 -15.91
N GLN A 337 15.49 25.79 -16.44
CA GLN A 337 16.24 24.68 -15.83
C GLN A 337 17.49 25.18 -15.10
#